data_AF-A0A660U390-F1
#
_entry.id   AF-A0A660U390-F1
#
_cell.length_a   1.000
_cell.length_b   1.000
_cell.length_c   1.000
_cell.angle_alpha   90.00
_cell.angle_beta   90.00
_cell.angle_gamma   90.00
#
_symmetry.space_group_name_H-M   'P 1'
#
loop_
_entity.id
_entity.type
_entity.pdbx_description
1 polymer ?
#
loop_
_entity_poly.entity_id
_entity_poly.type
_entity_poly.pdbx_seq_one_letter_code
_entity_poly.pdbx_strand_id
1 'polypeptide(L)'
;MYICHISMDFMYQGVVQGKKIVEYLTNKYGKPIGNVVELAGLAGSEPAIHRSIGLNLVLDNYPDIRIIASRPTAFDRKKSYEIMRDWLETYPPGSIDAVAGSFDEGILGALQAIKEAGRDELVGGPLFGIDGVKEFLENIVKGETNLTTECPPYFGMLAFEYGLRYLNGEKIPGLVMLPLRTYSRDNLDILKKHLELMEKYKKDFPLVEWGGHDQLSVDVSDVYPKNWVEDPSLLEKPYYQTDPPIEVQ
;
A
#
# COMPACT_ATOMS: atom_id res chain seq x y z
N MET A 1 26.86 14.92 9.81
CA MET A 1 25.67 15.79 9.69
C MET A 1 25.29 15.83 8.22
N TYR A 2 24.05 15.46 7.86
CA TYR A 2 23.53 15.61 6.50
C TYR A 2 22.78 16.94 6.39
N ILE A 3 22.64 17.46 5.17
CA ILE A 3 21.96 18.76 4.90
C ILE A 3 20.50 18.60 4.48
N CYS A 4 20.14 17.44 3.93
CA CYS A 4 18.79 17.09 3.50
C CYS A 4 18.67 15.57 3.47
N HIS A 5 17.54 15.05 3.93
CA HIS A 5 17.14 13.65 3.82
C HIS A 5 16.04 13.54 2.75
N ILE A 6 16.22 12.67 1.76
CA ILE A 6 15.20 12.37 0.76
C ILE A 6 14.64 11.00 1.10
N SER A 7 13.33 10.93 1.34
CA SER A 7 12.66 9.69 1.72
C SER A 7 11.38 9.47 0.92
N MET A 8 10.84 8.25 1.03
CA MET A 8 9.46 7.97 0.64
C MET A 8 8.57 8.12 1.85
N ASP A 9 7.32 8.47 1.58
CA ASP A 9 6.33 8.54 2.64
C ASP A 9 5.58 7.20 2.80
N PHE A 10 6.15 6.29 3.58
CA PHE A 10 5.58 4.96 3.85
C PHE A 10 4.28 5.00 4.66
N MET A 11 4.14 5.98 5.56
CA MET A 11 2.92 6.12 6.37
C MET A 11 1.76 6.59 5.50
N TYR A 12 2.03 7.54 4.58
CA TYR A 12 1.06 7.96 3.56
C TYR A 12 0.55 6.76 2.75
N GLN A 13 1.45 5.87 2.30
CA GLN A 13 1.05 4.66 1.55
C GLN A 13 0.08 3.78 2.36
N GLY A 14 0.35 3.60 3.66
CA GLY A 14 -0.54 2.89 4.58
C GLY A 14 -1.91 3.57 4.72
N VAL A 15 -1.94 4.90 4.86
CA VAL A 15 -3.19 5.66 4.96
C VAL A 15 -4.00 5.57 3.67
N VAL A 16 -3.38 5.74 2.51
CA VAL A 16 -4.05 5.57 1.19
C VAL A 16 -4.70 4.20 1.09
N GLN A 17 -3.96 3.15 1.45
CA GLN A 17 -4.46 1.77 1.47
C GLN A 17 -5.66 1.63 2.43
N GLY A 18 -5.55 2.14 3.66
CA GLY A 18 -6.62 2.09 4.64
C GLY A 18 -7.89 2.81 4.17
N LYS A 19 -7.78 4.01 3.58
CA LYS A 19 -8.94 4.75 3.07
C LYS A 19 -9.63 3.99 1.95
N LYS A 20 -8.88 3.37 1.05
CA LYS A 20 -9.46 2.56 -0.03
C LYS A 20 -10.13 1.29 0.48
N ILE A 21 -9.58 0.64 1.52
CA ILE A 21 -10.23 -0.49 2.19
C ILE A 21 -11.57 -0.06 2.79
N VAL A 22 -11.62 1.05 3.54
CA VAL A 22 -12.87 1.57 4.12
C VAL A 22 -13.89 1.88 3.04
N GLU A 23 -13.48 2.55 1.96
CA GLU A 23 -14.35 2.87 0.82
C GLU A 23 -14.91 1.60 0.18
N TYR A 24 -14.05 0.62 -0.10
CA TYR A 24 -14.46 -0.67 -0.68
C TYR A 24 -15.48 -1.39 0.21
N LEU A 25 -15.20 -1.52 1.50
CA LEU A 25 -16.07 -2.21 2.46
C LEU A 25 -17.40 -1.46 2.63
N THR A 26 -17.36 -0.14 2.68
CA THR A 26 -18.56 0.70 2.76
C THR A 26 -19.43 0.54 1.52
N ASN A 27 -18.83 0.52 0.33
CA ASN A 27 -19.56 0.30 -0.92
C ASN A 27 -20.15 -1.12 -1.01
N LYS A 28 -19.43 -2.13 -0.50
CA LYS A 28 -19.88 -3.53 -0.48
C LYS A 28 -21.07 -3.76 0.47
N TYR A 29 -21.02 -3.17 1.67
CA TYR A 29 -21.96 -3.46 2.75
C TYR A 29 -22.95 -2.33 3.08
N GLY A 30 -22.83 -1.17 2.43
CA GLY A 30 -23.62 0.03 2.71
C GLY A 30 -23.23 0.76 4.00
N LYS A 31 -22.20 0.29 4.71
CA LYS A 31 -21.64 0.86 5.95
C LYS A 31 -20.20 0.37 6.15
N PRO A 32 -19.35 1.09 6.90
CA PRO A 32 -17.95 0.71 7.10
C PRO A 32 -17.83 -0.47 8.07
N ILE A 33 -17.97 -1.69 7.56
CA ILE A 33 -17.85 -2.95 8.31
C ILE A 33 -17.07 -3.97 7.50
N GLY A 34 -16.26 -4.79 8.16
CA GLY A 34 -15.61 -5.94 7.52
C GLY A 34 -14.33 -6.40 8.19
N ASN A 35 -13.85 -7.55 7.79
CA ASN A 35 -12.63 -8.16 8.30
C ASN A 35 -11.47 -8.02 7.32
N VAL A 36 -10.36 -7.48 7.79
CA VAL A 36 -9.14 -7.25 7.03
C VAL A 36 -8.06 -8.23 7.48
N VAL A 37 -7.30 -8.79 6.55
CA VAL A 37 -6.04 -9.49 6.85
C VAL A 37 -4.87 -8.70 6.29
N GLU A 38 -3.75 -8.66 7.01
CA GLU A 38 -2.58 -7.86 6.65
C GLU A 38 -1.35 -8.74 6.36
N LEU A 39 -0.95 -8.77 5.10
CA LEU A 39 0.34 -9.30 4.65
C LEU A 39 1.42 -8.24 4.89
N ALA A 40 1.87 -8.15 6.14
CA ALA A 40 2.85 -7.18 6.58
C ALA A 40 4.23 -7.44 5.95
N GLY A 41 5.09 -6.42 5.89
CA GLY A 41 6.40 -6.51 5.25
C GLY A 41 7.49 -7.26 6.04
N LEU A 42 8.74 -6.81 5.89
CA LEU A 42 9.87 -7.31 6.68
C LEU A 42 9.80 -6.82 8.13
N ALA A 43 9.81 -7.75 9.07
CA ALA A 43 9.78 -7.46 10.50
C ALA A 43 10.92 -6.52 10.90
N GLY A 44 10.58 -5.43 11.60
CA GLY A 44 11.54 -4.43 12.06
C GLY A 44 12.02 -3.43 10.99
N SER A 45 11.56 -3.54 9.74
CA SER A 45 11.89 -2.57 8.70
C SER A 45 10.97 -1.34 8.77
N GLU A 46 11.55 -0.16 8.57
CA GLU A 46 10.80 1.12 8.56
C GLU A 46 9.60 1.09 7.60
N PRO A 47 9.71 0.62 6.34
CA PRO A 47 8.55 0.62 5.43
C PRO A 47 7.41 -0.25 5.95
N ALA A 48 7.71 -1.44 6.48
CA ALA A 48 6.68 -2.33 7.01
C ALA A 48 5.97 -1.73 8.22
N ILE A 49 6.74 -1.13 9.14
CA ILE A 49 6.20 -0.51 10.36
C ILE A 49 5.31 0.68 9.98
N HIS A 50 5.82 1.61 9.17
CA HIS A 50 5.10 2.84 8.83
C HIS A 50 3.84 2.56 7.99
N ARG A 51 3.89 1.61 7.04
CA ARG A 51 2.71 1.20 6.26
C ARG A 51 1.62 0.62 7.16
N SER A 52 2.00 -0.24 8.10
CA SER A 52 1.03 -0.82 9.04
C SER A 52 0.45 0.24 9.99
N ILE A 53 1.27 1.16 10.49
CA ILE A 53 0.78 2.30 11.29
C ILE A 53 -0.21 3.14 10.48
N GLY A 54 0.14 3.50 9.24
CA GLY A 54 -0.75 4.27 8.36
C GLY A 54 -2.08 3.56 8.10
N LEU A 55 -2.05 2.25 7.87
CA LEU A 55 -3.27 1.45 7.74
C LEU A 55 -4.13 1.54 9.01
N ASN A 56 -3.54 1.26 10.17
CA ASN A 56 -4.24 1.27 11.45
C ASN A 56 -4.77 2.67 11.82
N LEU A 57 -4.05 3.75 11.50
CA LEU A 57 -4.51 5.13 11.72
C LEU A 57 -5.84 5.41 11.04
N VAL A 58 -6.10 4.82 9.87
CA VAL A 58 -7.40 4.93 9.21
C VAL A 58 -8.42 4.02 9.90
N LEU A 59 -8.10 2.74 10.05
CA LEU A 59 -9.05 1.73 10.52
C LEU A 59 -9.51 1.95 11.97
N ASP A 60 -8.68 2.56 12.82
CA ASP A 60 -9.01 2.95 14.20
C ASP A 60 -10.25 3.87 14.28
N ASN A 61 -10.57 4.60 13.21
CA ASN A 61 -11.76 5.45 13.13
C ASN A 61 -13.06 4.69 12.79
N TYR A 62 -12.96 3.39 12.49
CA TYR A 62 -14.06 2.54 12.03
C TYR A 62 -14.10 1.24 12.86
N PRO A 63 -14.71 1.24 14.06
CA PRO A 63 -14.61 0.12 15.01
C PRO A 63 -15.24 -1.21 14.53
N ASP A 64 -16.06 -1.15 13.48
CA ASP A 64 -16.68 -2.31 12.83
C ASP A 64 -15.80 -2.88 11.68
N ILE A 65 -14.70 -2.22 11.33
CA ILE A 65 -13.65 -2.75 10.46
C ILE A 65 -12.50 -3.24 11.34
N ARG A 66 -12.13 -4.51 11.22
CA ARG A 66 -11.13 -5.13 12.12
C ARG A 66 -10.06 -5.83 11.32
N ILE A 67 -8.80 -5.63 11.70
CA ILE A 67 -7.73 -6.52 11.29
C ILE A 67 -7.88 -7.81 12.11
N ILE A 68 -8.17 -8.93 11.45
CA ILE A 68 -8.38 -10.23 12.11
C ILE A 68 -7.13 -11.12 12.08
N ALA A 69 -6.17 -10.80 11.22
CA ALA A 69 -4.87 -11.47 11.15
C ALA A 69 -3.82 -10.55 10.54
N SER A 70 -2.59 -10.57 11.05
CA SER A 70 -1.45 -9.86 10.47
C SER A 70 -0.18 -10.68 10.64
N ARG A 71 0.56 -10.93 9.55
CA ARG A 71 1.79 -11.73 9.59
C ARG A 71 2.90 -11.12 8.74
N PRO A 72 4.15 -11.08 9.24
CA PRO A 72 5.29 -10.60 8.47
C PRO A 72 5.65 -11.58 7.34
N THR A 73 5.69 -11.06 6.13
CA THR A 73 5.98 -11.79 4.89
C THR A 73 7.44 -11.73 4.48
N ALA A 74 8.26 -10.92 5.16
CA ALA A 74 9.65 -10.66 4.76
C ALA A 74 9.80 -10.06 3.35
N PHE A 75 8.75 -9.41 2.82
CA PHE A 75 8.67 -8.94 1.43
C PHE A 75 8.89 -10.07 0.40
N ASP A 76 8.48 -11.29 0.75
CA ASP A 76 8.63 -12.49 -0.08
C ASP A 76 7.27 -12.96 -0.62
N ARG A 77 7.18 -13.12 -1.94
CA ARG A 77 5.96 -13.57 -2.64
C ARG A 77 5.53 -14.97 -2.22
N LYS A 78 6.47 -15.91 -2.10
CA LYS A 78 6.18 -17.30 -1.74
C LYS A 78 5.66 -17.38 -0.31
N LYS A 79 6.27 -16.66 0.61
CA LYS A 79 5.81 -16.60 2.01
C LYS A 79 4.43 -15.96 2.11
N SER A 80 4.13 -14.95 1.31
CA SER A 80 2.80 -14.34 1.25
C SER A 80 1.74 -15.30 0.73
N TYR A 81 2.07 -16.09 -0.30
CA TYR A 81 1.23 -17.18 -0.80
C TYR A 81 0.96 -18.23 0.28
N GLU A 82 2.00 -18.69 0.99
CA GLU A 82 1.88 -19.68 2.07
C GLU A 82 0.98 -19.17 3.21
N ILE A 83 1.20 -17.92 3.67
CA ILE A 83 0.37 -17.29 4.70
C ILE A 83 -1.08 -17.16 4.24
N MET A 84 -1.32 -16.70 3.01
CA MET A 84 -2.68 -16.57 2.50
C MET A 84 -3.37 -17.92 2.42
N ARG A 85 -2.70 -18.97 1.91
CA ARG A 85 -3.26 -20.33 1.87
C ARG A 85 -3.65 -20.81 3.27
N ASP A 86 -2.77 -20.65 4.25
CA ASP A 86 -3.06 -21.03 5.64
C ASP A 86 -4.26 -20.25 6.21
N TRP A 87 -4.40 -18.95 5.88
CA TRP A 87 -5.58 -18.17 6.26
C TRP A 87 -6.85 -18.60 5.53
N LEU A 88 -6.78 -19.00 4.26
CA LEU A 88 -7.94 -19.51 3.52
C LEU A 88 -8.45 -20.85 4.05
N GLU A 89 -7.56 -21.66 4.64
CA GLU A 89 -7.93 -22.88 5.38
C GLU A 89 -8.52 -22.56 6.76
N THR A 90 -7.99 -21.54 7.44
CA THR A 90 -8.42 -21.15 8.79
C THR A 90 -9.74 -20.38 8.79
N TYR A 91 -9.93 -19.47 7.83
CA TYR A 91 -11.07 -18.56 7.77
C TYR A 91 -12.06 -18.99 6.68
N PRO A 92 -13.29 -19.38 7.05
CA PRO A 92 -14.26 -19.87 6.09
C PRO A 92 -14.67 -18.79 5.08
N PRO A 93 -15.25 -19.18 3.92
CA PRO A 93 -15.78 -18.26 2.91
C PRO A 93 -16.60 -17.12 3.51
N GLY A 94 -16.33 -15.88 3.07
CA GLY A 94 -16.96 -14.66 3.58
C GLY A 94 -16.44 -14.13 4.92
N SER A 95 -15.46 -14.77 5.55
CA SER A 95 -14.86 -14.28 6.82
C SER A 95 -13.76 -13.24 6.63
N ILE A 96 -13.12 -13.22 5.46
CA ILE A 96 -12.15 -12.22 5.04
C ILE A 96 -12.85 -11.32 4.03
N ASP A 97 -12.72 -10.01 4.18
CA ASP A 97 -13.33 -9.02 3.30
C ASP A 97 -12.31 -8.19 2.52
N ALA A 98 -11.11 -8.02 3.06
CA ALA A 98 -10.02 -7.30 2.42
C ALA A 98 -8.65 -7.88 2.81
N VAL A 99 -7.71 -7.79 1.87
CA VAL A 99 -6.30 -8.16 2.05
C VAL A 99 -5.45 -6.91 1.84
N ALA A 100 -4.83 -6.44 2.91
CA ALA A 100 -3.89 -5.33 2.92
C ALA A 100 -2.47 -5.88 2.77
N GLY A 101 -1.75 -5.47 1.71
CA GLY A 101 -0.39 -5.89 1.46
C GLY A 101 0.57 -4.73 1.65
N SER A 102 1.66 -4.96 2.39
CA SER A 102 2.75 -3.99 2.46
C SER A 102 3.53 -3.84 1.16
N PHE A 103 3.28 -4.70 0.16
CA PHE A 103 3.97 -4.73 -1.14
C PHE A 103 3.14 -5.51 -2.18
N ASP A 104 3.33 -5.21 -3.47
CA ASP A 104 2.54 -5.77 -4.58
C ASP A 104 2.78 -7.27 -4.80
N GLU A 105 4.04 -7.71 -4.77
CA GLU A 105 4.41 -9.13 -4.97
C GLU A 105 3.77 -10.04 -3.93
N GLY A 106 3.55 -9.54 -2.71
CA GLY A 106 2.87 -10.28 -1.65
C GLY A 106 1.41 -10.53 -1.98
N ILE A 107 0.72 -9.50 -2.50
CA ILE A 107 -0.66 -9.61 -2.95
C ILE A 107 -0.77 -10.48 -4.21
N LEU A 108 0.21 -10.44 -5.12
CA LEU A 108 0.23 -11.35 -6.28
C LEU A 108 0.36 -12.82 -5.83
N GLY A 109 1.17 -13.09 -4.80
CA GLY A 109 1.20 -14.40 -4.14
C GLY A 109 -0.14 -14.78 -3.49
N ALA A 110 -0.77 -13.83 -2.79
CA ALA A 110 -2.08 -14.04 -2.18
C ALA A 110 -3.19 -14.31 -3.22
N LEU A 111 -3.21 -13.56 -4.32
CA LEU A 111 -4.13 -13.74 -5.44
C LEU A 111 -4.01 -15.14 -6.04
N GLN A 112 -2.80 -15.67 -6.16
CA GLN A 112 -2.59 -17.04 -6.60
C GLN A 112 -3.22 -18.04 -5.63
N ALA A 113 -2.96 -17.92 -4.32
CA ALA A 113 -3.55 -18.81 -3.31
C ALA A 113 -5.09 -18.73 -3.31
N ILE A 114 -5.65 -17.52 -3.43
CA ILE A 114 -7.09 -17.26 -3.52
C ILE A 114 -7.71 -18.01 -4.71
N LYS A 115 -7.11 -17.89 -5.90
CA LYS A 115 -7.58 -18.55 -7.12
C LYS A 115 -7.50 -20.07 -7.00
N GLU A 116 -6.42 -20.61 -6.45
CA GLU A 116 -6.24 -22.05 -6.25
C GLU A 116 -7.25 -22.63 -5.24
N ALA A 117 -7.61 -21.85 -4.22
CA ALA A 117 -8.62 -22.23 -3.22
C ALA A 117 -10.08 -22.03 -3.70
N GLY A 118 -10.29 -21.46 -4.91
CA GLY A 118 -11.64 -21.17 -5.44
C GLY A 118 -12.39 -20.09 -4.66
N ARG A 119 -11.66 -19.16 -4.03
CA ARG A 119 -12.22 -18.08 -3.18
C ARG A 119 -12.50 -16.83 -4.00
N ASP A 120 -13.33 -16.97 -5.02
CA ASP A 120 -13.61 -15.92 -6.02
C ASP A 120 -14.13 -14.61 -5.40
N GLU A 121 -14.73 -14.66 -4.21
CA GLU A 121 -15.19 -13.47 -3.50
C GLU A 121 -14.05 -12.54 -3.04
N LEU A 122 -12.81 -13.05 -3.04
CA LEU A 122 -11.61 -12.32 -2.67
C LEU A 122 -10.82 -11.78 -3.88
N VAL A 123 -11.23 -12.10 -5.11
CA VAL A 123 -10.54 -11.63 -6.34
C VAL A 123 -10.98 -10.20 -6.68
N GLY A 124 -10.03 -9.35 -7.08
CA GLY A 124 -10.32 -8.00 -7.55
C GLY A 124 -10.39 -6.98 -6.44
N GLY A 125 -11.62 -6.64 -6.03
CA GLY A 125 -11.91 -5.52 -5.12
C GLY A 125 -11.25 -5.59 -3.74
N PRO A 126 -11.11 -6.78 -3.11
CA PRO A 126 -10.49 -6.92 -1.80
C PRO A 126 -8.97 -6.74 -1.72
N LEU A 127 -8.24 -6.62 -2.84
CA LEU A 127 -6.78 -6.77 -2.85
C LEU A 127 -6.04 -5.44 -3.04
N PHE A 128 -5.29 -5.00 -2.02
CA PHE A 128 -4.62 -3.71 -1.97
C PHE A 128 -3.11 -3.88 -1.76
N GLY A 129 -2.30 -3.37 -2.69
CA GLY A 129 -0.84 -3.46 -2.70
C GLY A 129 -0.14 -2.09 -2.57
N ILE A 130 1.18 -2.13 -2.63
CA ILE A 130 2.11 -1.00 -2.64
C ILE A 130 3.31 -1.43 -3.49
N ASP A 131 3.76 -0.63 -4.45
CA ASP A 131 5.07 -0.60 -5.13
C ASP A 131 4.88 -0.10 -6.57
N GLY A 132 3.74 -0.41 -7.20
CA GLY A 132 3.43 -0.05 -8.58
C GLY A 132 4.05 -0.97 -9.62
N VAL A 133 4.26 -2.26 -9.30
CA VAL A 133 4.93 -3.19 -10.23
C VAL A 133 4.05 -3.53 -11.44
N LYS A 134 4.68 -3.73 -12.62
CA LYS A 134 3.97 -3.96 -13.89
C LYS A 134 2.89 -5.04 -13.79
N GLU A 135 3.23 -6.19 -13.22
CA GLU A 135 2.30 -7.31 -13.08
C GLU A 135 1.06 -6.91 -12.26
N PHE A 136 1.24 -6.17 -11.16
CA PHE A 136 0.13 -5.71 -10.33
C PHE A 136 -0.76 -4.72 -11.07
N LEU A 137 -0.15 -3.76 -11.79
CA LEU A 137 -0.86 -2.79 -12.62
C LEU A 137 -1.71 -3.48 -13.71
N GLU A 138 -1.19 -4.51 -14.36
CA GLU A 138 -1.94 -5.33 -15.31
C GLU A 138 -3.10 -6.08 -14.64
N ASN A 139 -2.93 -6.56 -13.41
CA ASN A 139 -3.98 -7.22 -12.64
C ASN A 139 -5.10 -6.24 -12.24
N ILE A 140 -4.79 -4.97 -11.94
CA ILE A 140 -5.83 -3.93 -11.74
C ILE A 140 -6.66 -3.79 -13.01
N VAL A 141 -6.03 -3.71 -14.19
CA VAL A 141 -6.73 -3.59 -15.49
C VAL A 141 -7.60 -4.82 -15.77
N LYS A 142 -7.14 -6.02 -15.41
CA LYS A 142 -7.92 -7.27 -15.52
C LYS A 142 -9.04 -7.37 -14.47
N GLY A 143 -9.08 -6.47 -13.49
CA GLY A 143 -10.04 -6.49 -12.39
C GLY A 143 -9.74 -7.54 -11.33
N GLU A 144 -8.50 -8.03 -11.26
CA GLU A 144 -8.03 -9.09 -10.36
C GLU A 144 -7.39 -8.54 -9.07
N THR A 145 -6.99 -7.26 -9.07
CA THR A 145 -6.59 -6.49 -7.87
C THR A 145 -7.24 -5.10 -7.87
N ASN A 146 -7.10 -4.32 -6.79
CA ASN A 146 -7.80 -3.04 -6.62
C ASN A 146 -6.90 -1.81 -6.76
N LEU A 147 -5.90 -1.68 -5.88
CA LEU A 147 -5.09 -0.47 -5.75
C LEU A 147 -3.63 -0.79 -5.44
N THR A 148 -2.72 0.02 -5.97
CA THR A 148 -1.34 0.10 -5.50
C THR A 148 -0.84 1.54 -5.43
N THR A 149 0.06 1.81 -4.49
CA THR A 149 0.77 3.08 -4.36
C THR A 149 2.22 2.86 -4.78
N GLU A 150 2.78 3.74 -5.61
CA GLU A 150 4.10 3.54 -6.19
C GLU A 150 5.25 3.69 -5.16
N CYS A 151 6.34 2.94 -5.38
CA CYS A 151 7.65 3.17 -4.78
C CYS A 151 8.68 3.55 -5.86
N PRO A 152 8.69 4.81 -6.33
CA PRO A 152 9.51 5.21 -7.49
C PRO A 152 11.02 5.26 -7.16
N PRO A 153 11.90 4.91 -8.10
CA PRO A 153 13.35 4.97 -7.91
C PRO A 153 13.96 6.39 -8.09
N TYR A 154 13.15 7.45 -8.11
CA TYR A 154 13.56 8.80 -8.54
C TYR A 154 14.44 9.60 -7.55
N PHE A 155 14.96 8.96 -6.52
CA PHE A 155 15.84 9.56 -5.50
C PHE A 155 17.03 10.32 -6.10
N GLY A 156 17.65 9.78 -7.16
CA GLY A 156 18.82 10.39 -7.78
C GLY A 156 18.54 11.78 -8.35
N MET A 157 17.42 11.94 -9.05
CA MET A 157 17.05 13.22 -9.66
C MET A 157 16.81 14.30 -8.61
N LEU A 158 16.07 13.98 -7.54
CA LEU A 158 15.85 14.89 -6.42
C LEU A 158 17.17 15.21 -5.69
N ALA A 159 18.04 14.22 -5.49
CA ALA A 159 19.33 14.45 -4.86
C ALA A 159 20.20 15.46 -5.63
N PHE A 160 20.24 15.33 -6.97
CA PHE A 160 20.94 16.30 -7.82
C PHE A 160 20.28 17.68 -7.78
N GLU A 161 18.96 17.75 -7.89
CA GLU A 161 18.22 19.01 -7.84
C GLU A 161 18.48 19.76 -6.53
N TYR A 162 18.23 19.13 -5.38
CA TYR A 162 18.42 19.76 -4.07
C TYR A 162 19.90 20.04 -3.77
N GLY A 163 20.82 19.21 -4.28
CA GLY A 163 22.25 19.47 -4.20
C GLY A 163 22.65 20.75 -4.94
N LEU A 164 22.16 20.95 -6.17
CA LEU A 164 22.42 22.17 -6.95
C LEU A 164 21.81 23.41 -6.31
N ARG A 165 20.57 23.32 -5.80
CA ARG A 165 19.90 24.42 -5.09
C ARG A 165 20.70 24.86 -3.87
N TYR A 166 21.17 23.90 -3.07
CA TYR A 166 22.05 24.19 -1.93
C TYR A 166 23.36 24.86 -2.35
N LEU A 167 24.04 24.35 -3.39
CA LEU A 167 25.28 24.93 -3.90
C LEU A 167 25.10 26.35 -4.46
N ASN A 168 23.90 26.67 -4.94
CA ASN A 168 23.53 28.02 -5.39
C ASN A 168 23.12 28.96 -4.25
N GLY A 169 23.22 28.51 -2.99
CA GLY A 169 22.90 29.31 -1.81
C GLY A 169 21.40 29.39 -1.49
N GLU A 170 20.57 28.56 -2.11
CA GLU A 170 19.16 28.46 -1.74
C GLU A 170 18.98 27.78 -0.39
N LYS A 171 17.95 28.19 0.35
CA LYS A 171 17.49 27.43 1.52
C LYS A 171 16.71 26.22 1.05
N ILE A 172 17.18 25.03 1.43
CA ILE A 172 16.51 23.75 1.15
C ILE A 172 15.88 23.18 2.43
N PRO A 173 14.78 22.40 2.33
CA PRO A 173 14.22 21.70 3.47
C PRO A 173 15.17 20.59 3.95
N GLY A 174 15.13 20.28 5.25
CA GLY A 174 15.90 19.18 5.82
C GLY A 174 15.34 17.79 5.47
N LEU A 175 14.10 17.73 5.01
CA LEU A 175 13.39 16.54 4.59
C LEU A 175 12.62 16.81 3.31
N VAL A 176 12.76 15.92 2.33
CA VAL A 176 12.02 15.93 1.07
C VAL A 176 11.37 14.57 0.91
N MET A 177 10.04 14.57 0.81
CA MET A 177 9.29 13.36 0.45
C MET A 177 9.20 13.23 -1.07
N LEU A 178 9.49 12.04 -1.58
CA LEU A 178 9.23 11.69 -2.96
C LEU A 178 7.72 11.77 -3.23
N PRO A 179 7.31 12.44 -4.30
CA PRO A 179 5.92 12.43 -4.69
C PRO A 179 5.56 11.03 -5.21
N LEU A 180 4.49 10.46 -4.68
CA LEU A 180 4.04 9.09 -4.97
C LEU A 180 2.84 9.12 -5.92
N ARG A 181 2.67 8.07 -6.72
CA ARG A 181 1.48 7.86 -7.56
C ARG A 181 0.60 6.76 -6.98
N THR A 182 -0.70 6.85 -7.19
CA THR A 182 -1.65 5.79 -6.83
C THR A 182 -2.36 5.30 -8.07
N TYR A 183 -2.37 3.99 -8.27
CA TYR A 183 -3.08 3.34 -9.36
C TYR A 183 -4.21 2.52 -8.79
N SER A 184 -5.43 2.69 -9.31
CA SER A 184 -6.60 1.99 -8.83
C SER A 184 -7.61 1.75 -9.95
N ARG A 185 -8.67 1.01 -9.61
CA ARG A 185 -9.83 0.84 -10.50
C ARG A 185 -10.56 2.15 -10.81
N ASP A 186 -10.33 3.22 -10.04
CA ASP A 186 -10.98 4.52 -10.25
C ASP A 186 -10.28 5.35 -11.33
N ASN A 187 -9.05 5.01 -11.69
CA ASN A 187 -8.21 5.79 -12.60
C ASN A 187 -7.62 4.96 -13.76
N LEU A 188 -8.38 3.96 -14.23
CA LEU A 188 -7.96 3.01 -15.27
C LEU A 188 -7.41 3.66 -16.55
N ASP A 189 -7.93 4.82 -16.96
CA ASP A 189 -7.43 5.50 -18.16
C ASP A 189 -6.00 6.02 -17.99
N ILE A 190 -5.65 6.50 -16.80
CA ILE A 190 -4.29 6.94 -16.46
C ILE A 190 -3.37 5.73 -16.33
N LEU A 191 -3.86 4.67 -15.67
CA LEU A 191 -3.13 3.41 -15.54
C LEU A 191 -2.78 2.78 -16.90
N LYS A 192 -3.75 2.71 -17.82
CA LYS A 192 -3.52 2.16 -19.18
C LYS A 192 -2.47 2.97 -19.95
N LYS A 193 -2.54 4.30 -19.89
CA LYS A 193 -1.51 5.17 -20.47
C LYS A 193 -0.15 4.92 -19.83
N HIS A 194 -0.08 4.71 -18.52
CA HIS A 194 1.17 4.39 -17.85
C HIS A 194 1.78 3.08 -18.36
N LEU A 195 0.97 2.02 -18.47
CA LEU A 195 1.39 0.73 -19.05
C LEU A 195 1.89 0.86 -20.50
N GLU A 196 1.24 1.68 -21.32
CA GLU A 196 1.71 1.98 -22.69
C GLU A 196 3.09 2.65 -22.69
N LEU A 197 3.36 3.56 -21.74
CA LEU A 197 4.66 4.20 -21.61
C LEU A 197 5.73 3.24 -21.10
N MET A 198 5.40 2.36 -20.17
CA MET A 198 6.31 1.30 -19.71
C MET A 198 6.75 0.43 -20.89
N GLU A 199 5.82 0.05 -21.76
CA GLU A 199 6.10 -0.74 -22.95
C GLU A 199 6.91 0.04 -23.98
N LYS A 200 6.52 1.29 -24.28
CA LYS A 200 7.20 2.16 -25.25
C LYS A 200 8.67 2.41 -24.86
N TYR A 201 8.93 2.68 -23.58
CA TYR A 201 10.27 3.03 -23.10
C TYR A 201 11.06 1.85 -22.55
N LYS A 202 10.44 0.66 -22.42
CA LYS A 202 11.02 -0.53 -21.80
C LYS A 202 11.59 -0.23 -20.40
N LYS A 203 10.80 0.48 -19.59
CA LYS A 203 11.15 0.89 -18.24
C LYS A 203 9.95 0.62 -17.33
N ASP A 204 10.22 0.08 -16.14
CA ASP A 204 9.16 -0.16 -15.15
C ASP A 204 8.65 1.15 -14.54
N PHE A 205 9.50 2.18 -14.49
CA PHE A 205 9.15 3.48 -13.92
C PHE A 205 9.45 4.60 -14.92
N PRO A 206 8.72 4.70 -16.05
CA PRO A 206 8.93 5.77 -17.01
C PRO A 206 8.64 7.12 -16.36
N LEU A 207 9.55 8.08 -16.57
CA LEU A 207 9.29 9.48 -16.25
C LEU A 207 8.13 9.95 -17.11
N VAL A 208 7.10 10.51 -16.49
CA VAL A 208 5.95 11.07 -17.20
C VAL A 208 5.99 12.59 -17.12
N GLU A 209 5.78 13.27 -18.25
CA GLU A 209 5.78 14.75 -18.34
C GLU A 209 4.56 15.40 -17.67
N TRP A 210 3.62 14.61 -17.17
CA TRP A 210 2.38 15.08 -16.58
C TRP A 210 2.58 15.11 -15.07
N GLY A 211 2.20 16.22 -14.42
CA GLY A 211 2.10 16.36 -12.96
C GLY A 211 1.09 15.42 -12.30
N GLY A 212 1.08 14.13 -12.68
CA GLY A 212 0.23 13.06 -12.15
C GLY A 212 0.57 12.67 -10.72
N HIS A 213 1.56 13.31 -10.10
CA HIS A 213 1.68 13.36 -8.65
C HIS A 213 0.41 13.96 -8.01
N ASP A 214 -0.23 14.93 -8.68
CA ASP A 214 -1.34 15.69 -8.13
C ASP A 214 -2.72 15.10 -8.49
N GLN A 215 -2.81 14.33 -9.59
CA GLN A 215 -4.09 13.81 -10.11
C GLN A 215 -4.49 12.43 -9.54
N LEU A 216 -3.66 11.84 -8.68
CA LEU A 216 -3.79 10.47 -8.19
C LEU A 216 -3.70 10.37 -6.66
N SER A 217 -3.71 11.49 -5.96
CA SER A 217 -3.70 11.50 -4.50
C SER A 217 -5.10 11.19 -3.99
N VAL A 218 -5.22 10.15 -3.17
CA VAL A 218 -6.38 10.06 -2.28
C VAL A 218 -6.23 11.24 -1.32
N ASP A 219 -7.27 12.06 -1.18
CA ASP A 219 -7.23 13.11 -0.17
C ASP A 219 -7.16 12.43 1.20
N VAL A 220 -6.02 12.58 1.86
CA VAL A 220 -5.74 12.01 3.18
C VAL A 220 -5.70 13.08 4.26
N SER A 221 -6.04 14.34 3.95
CA SER A 221 -5.81 15.49 4.85
C SER A 221 -6.57 15.44 6.18
N ASP A 222 -7.62 14.63 6.26
CA ASP A 222 -8.44 14.34 7.44
C ASP A 222 -7.78 13.34 8.41
N VAL A 223 -6.97 12.41 7.92
CA VAL A 223 -6.33 11.34 8.72
C VAL A 223 -4.82 11.51 8.79
N TYR A 224 -4.22 12.24 7.84
CA TYR A 224 -2.79 12.33 7.65
C TYR A 224 -2.22 13.66 8.12
N PRO A 225 -1.57 13.71 9.30
CA PRO A 225 -0.91 14.92 9.72
C PRO A 225 0.29 15.17 8.80
N LYS A 226 0.34 16.34 8.17
CA LYS A 226 1.46 16.78 7.32
C LYS A 226 2.85 16.64 7.98
N ASN A 227 2.90 16.47 9.30
CA ASN A 227 4.12 16.45 10.10
C ASN A 227 4.24 15.18 10.96
N TRP A 228 3.82 13.99 10.50
CA TRP A 228 4.04 12.74 11.26
C TRP A 228 5.52 12.51 11.64
N VAL A 229 6.44 13.02 10.83
CA VAL A 229 7.90 13.00 11.09
C VAL A 229 8.29 13.82 12.32
N GLU A 230 7.45 14.80 12.71
CA GLU A 230 7.62 15.65 13.88
C GLU A 230 6.81 15.16 15.09
N ASP A 231 6.02 14.09 14.95
CA ASP A 231 5.25 13.46 16.02
C ASP A 231 5.70 12.00 16.24
N PRO A 232 6.75 11.78 17.05
CA PRO A 232 7.29 10.45 17.32
C PRO A 232 6.29 9.50 17.98
N SER A 233 5.22 10.02 18.60
CA SER A 233 4.24 9.20 19.31
C SER A 233 3.48 8.24 18.37
N LEU A 234 3.40 8.59 17.08
CA LEU A 234 2.78 7.74 16.06
C LEU A 234 3.54 6.41 15.87
N LEU A 235 4.84 6.37 16.20
CA LEU A 235 5.69 5.17 16.08
C LEU A 235 5.54 4.22 17.27
N GLU A 236 4.88 4.64 18.36
CA GLU A 236 4.69 3.83 19.55
C GLU A 236 3.48 2.89 19.45
N LYS A 237 2.65 3.03 18.40
CA LYS A 237 1.49 2.15 18.17
C LYS A 237 1.93 0.74 17.80
N PRO A 238 1.25 -0.31 18.31
CA PRO A 238 1.50 -1.68 17.89
C PRO A 238 1.16 -1.84 16.39
N TYR A 239 2.10 -2.40 15.64
CA TYR A 239 2.06 -2.56 14.18
C TYR A 239 1.98 -4.02 13.74
N TYR A 240 1.87 -4.95 14.70
CA TYR A 240 1.54 -6.35 14.43
C TYR A 240 0.47 -6.81 15.41
N GLN A 241 -0.60 -7.39 14.87
CA GLN A 241 -1.46 -8.28 15.63
C GLN A 241 -1.10 -9.70 15.21
N THR A 242 -0.41 -10.43 16.08
CA THR A 242 -0.27 -11.87 15.88
C THR A 242 -1.67 -12.47 15.79
N ASP A 243 -1.87 -13.44 14.91
CA ASP A 243 -3.17 -14.10 14.76
C ASP A 243 -3.82 -14.37 16.12
N PRO A 244 -5.10 -14.05 16.28
CA PRO A 244 -5.82 -14.48 17.47
C PRO A 244 -5.72 -16.00 17.57
N PRO A 245 -5.70 -16.56 18.80
CA PRO A 245 -5.75 -18.01 18.96
C PRO A 245 -6.93 -18.56 18.18
N ILE A 246 -6.72 -19.63 17.42
CA ILE A 246 -7.82 -20.34 16.74
C ILE A 246 -8.76 -20.83 17.85
N GLU A 247 -9.96 -20.26 17.94
CA GLU A 247 -11.01 -20.79 18.81
C GLU A 247 -11.44 -22.13 18.22
N VAL A 248 -10.94 -23.22 18.82
CA VAL A 248 -11.37 -24.57 18.48
C VAL A 248 -12.82 -24.72 18.95
N GLN A 249 -13.77 -24.71 18.00
CA GLN A 249 -15.16 -25.11 18.26
C GLN A 249 -15.28 -26.62 18.45
#